data_AF-A0A9D4M224-F1
#
_entry.id   AF-A0A9D4M224-F1
#
_cell.length_a   1.000
_cell.length_b   1.000
_cell.length_c   1.000
_cell.angle_alpha   90.00
_cell.angle_beta   90.00
_cell.angle_gamma   90.00
#
_symmetry.space_group_name_H-M   'P 1'
#
loop_
_entity.id
_entity.type
_entity.pdbx_description
1 polymer ?
#
loop_
_entity_poly.entity_id
_entity_poly.type
_entity_poly.pdbx_seq_one_letter_code
_entity_poly.pdbx_strand_id
1 'polypeptide(L)'
;MDLWDNDMYTKCKILNESFTFLVDNGSTASLMSKRAYDQIDHLQKPKLIETQNKLKGADSKPIKLYGKLNVSIIFGRDQIHQQILVCGIESDGILV
;
A
#
# COMPACT_ATOMS: atom_id res chain seq x y z
N MET A 1 5.06 -23.57 16.07
CA MET A 1 3.88 -23.54 15.18
C MET A 1 3.21 -22.24 15.53
N ASP A 2 3.61 -21.18 14.84
CA ASP A 2 3.39 -19.82 15.34
C ASP A 2 2.06 -19.31 14.79
N LEU A 3 1.11 -19.24 15.72
CA LEU A 3 -0.26 -18.77 15.55
C LEU A 3 -0.30 -17.24 15.40
N TRP A 4 0.01 -16.70 14.22
CA TRP A 4 -0.22 -15.28 13.90
C TRP A 4 -0.63 -15.03 12.43
N ASP A 5 -1.21 -16.03 11.76
CA ASP A 5 -2.00 -15.78 10.55
C ASP A 5 -3.36 -15.21 10.99
N ASN A 6 -3.43 -13.90 11.23
CA ASN A 6 -4.69 -13.19 11.13
C ASN A 6 -4.97 -13.06 9.63
N ASP A 7 -5.98 -13.77 9.11
CA ASP A 7 -6.36 -13.85 7.68
C ASP A 7 -6.50 -12.48 6.96
N MET A 8 -6.58 -11.40 7.72
CA MET A 8 -6.71 -10.03 7.22
C MET A 8 -5.39 -9.33 6.94
N TYR A 9 -4.24 -9.78 7.48
CA TYR A 9 -2.97 -9.10 7.29
C TYR A 9 -1.89 -10.02 6.75
N THR A 10 -1.10 -9.52 5.81
CA THR A 10 0.04 -10.25 5.25
C THR A 10 1.30 -9.39 5.26
N LYS A 11 2.44 -10.02 5.54
CA LYS A 11 3.74 -9.35 5.47
C LYS A 11 4.26 -9.45 4.05
N CYS A 12 4.72 -8.32 3.52
CA CYS A 12 5.34 -8.28 2.21
C CYS A 12 6.62 -7.46 2.26
N LYS A 13 7.41 -7.58 1.19
CA LYS A 13 8.51 -6.65 0.94
C LYS A 13 8.20 -5.83 -0.29
N ILE A 14 8.41 -4.53 -0.19
CA ILE A 14 8.41 -3.63 -1.33
C ILE A 14 9.82 -3.07 -1.38
N LEU A 15 10.52 -3.32 -2.50
CA LEU A 15 11.96 -3.11 -2.60
C LEU A 15 12.68 -3.95 -1.53
N ASN A 16 13.34 -3.32 -0.56
CA ASN A 16 14.04 -3.97 0.55
C ASN A 16 13.35 -3.76 1.91
N GLU A 17 12.24 -3.02 1.95
CA GLU A 17 11.55 -2.67 3.19
C GLU A 17 10.38 -3.63 3.44
N SER A 18 10.19 -3.98 4.72
CA SER A 18 9.10 -4.88 5.13
C SER A 18 7.86 -4.08 5.50
N PHE A 19 6.74 -4.41 4.89
CA PHE A 19 5.44 -3.80 5.14
C PHE A 19 4.44 -4.84 5.61
N THR A 20 3.42 -4.38 6.34
CA THR A 20 2.23 -5.17 6.65
C THR A 20 1.08 -4.63 5.83
N PHE A 21 0.50 -5.48 4.98
CA PHE A 21 -0.64 -5.17 4.14
C PHE A 21 -1.90 -5.74 4.77
N LEU A 22 -2.99 -4.98 4.71
CA LEU A 22 -4.33 -5.53 4.91
C LEU A 22 -4.77 -6.18 3.59
N VAL A 23 -5.24 -7.41 3.65
CA VAL A 23 -5.91 -8.12 2.55
C VAL A 23 -7.37 -7.71 2.56
N ASP A 24 -7.78 -6.96 1.54
CA ASP A 24 -9.16 -6.51 1.35
C ASP A 24 -9.68 -6.89 -0.03
N ASN A 25 -10.54 -7.92 -0.07
CA ASN A 25 -11.16 -8.41 -1.29
C ASN A 25 -12.29 -7.49 -1.81
N GLY A 26 -12.72 -6.49 -1.03
CA GLY A 26 -13.70 -5.48 -1.44
C GLY A 26 -13.07 -4.33 -2.23
N SER A 27 -11.75 -4.21 -2.18
CA SER A 27 -11.03 -3.11 -2.83
C SER A 27 -10.61 -3.47 -4.26
N THR A 28 -10.72 -2.49 -5.16
CA THR A 28 -10.30 -2.62 -6.56
C THR A 28 -8.88 -2.13 -6.80
N ALA A 29 -8.24 -1.51 -5.79
CA ALA A 29 -6.90 -0.94 -5.91
C ALA A 29 -6.12 -1.10 -4.61
N SER A 30 -4.83 -1.43 -4.72
CA SER A 30 -3.92 -1.42 -3.58
C SER A 30 -3.55 0.02 -3.20
N LEU A 31 -3.65 0.33 -1.91
CA LEU A 31 -3.40 1.64 -1.35
C LEU A 31 -2.22 1.59 -0.39
N MET A 32 -1.46 2.68 -0.30
CA MET A 32 -0.39 2.89 0.67
C MET A 32 -0.48 4.30 1.25
N SER A 33 -0.26 4.44 2.55
CA SER A 33 -0.25 5.77 3.17
C SER A 33 0.98 6.56 2.74
N LYS A 34 0.84 7.89 2.64
CA LYS A 34 1.98 8.77 2.39
C LYS A 34 3.10 8.58 3.43
N ARG A 35 2.72 8.29 4.68
CA ARG A 35 3.66 8.01 5.77
C ARG A 35 4.48 6.75 5.52
N ALA A 36 3.85 5.64 5.12
CA ALA A 36 4.55 4.39 4.79
C ALA A 36 5.48 4.57 3.58
N TYR A 37 5.03 5.30 2.55
CA TYR A 37 5.89 5.66 1.42
C TYR A 37 7.10 6.51 1.87
N ASP A 38 6.90 7.42 2.82
CA ASP A 38 7.97 8.29 3.31
C ASP A 38 9.03 7.56 4.13
N GLN A 39 8.69 6.40 4.70
CA GLN A 39 9.62 5.53 5.42
C GLN A 39 10.56 4.74 4.51
N ILE A 40 10.25 4.61 3.22
CA ILE A 40 11.17 3.99 2.26
C ILE A 40 12.48 4.77 2.24
N ASP A 41 13.61 4.06 2.30
CA ASP A 41 14.93 4.67 2.23
C ASP A 41 15.03 5.64 1.04
N HIS A 42 15.44 6.88 1.32
CA HIS A 42 15.58 7.96 0.35
C HIS A 42 16.43 7.60 -0.88
N LEU A 43 17.44 6.73 -0.74
CA LEU A 43 18.28 6.28 -1.86
C LEU A 43 17.54 5.31 -2.80
N GLN A 44 16.53 4.61 -2.31
CA GLN A 44 15.75 3.62 -3.06
C GLN A 44 14.33 4.10 -3.35
N LYS A 45 13.91 5.24 -2.80
CA LYS A 45 12.55 5.78 -2.87
C LYS A 45 12.15 6.11 -4.32
N PRO A 46 11.23 5.35 -4.92
CA PRO A 46 10.80 5.58 -6.29
C PRO A 46 9.96 6.85 -6.37
N LYS A 47 10.17 7.66 -7.42
CA LYS A 47 9.33 8.85 -7.64
C LYS A 47 7.88 8.45 -7.88
N LEU A 48 6.95 9.18 -7.26
CA LEU A 48 5.53 9.02 -7.53
C LEU A 48 5.23 9.47 -8.96
N ILE A 49 4.45 8.65 -9.67
CA ILE A 49 3.93 8.97 -10.99
C ILE A 49 2.57 9.64 -10.78
N GLU A 50 2.31 10.72 -11.52
CA GLU A 50 1.01 11.37 -11.51
C GLU A 50 -0.11 10.43 -11.98
N THR A 51 -1.31 10.63 -11.47
CA THR A 51 -2.47 9.85 -11.86
C THR A 51 -3.74 10.67 -11.72
N GLN A 52 -4.71 10.40 -12.59
CA GLN A 52 -6.03 11.06 -12.59
C GLN A 52 -7.06 10.33 -11.73
N ASN A 53 -6.66 9.24 -11.06
CA ASN A 53 -7.53 8.50 -10.17
C ASN A 53 -8.10 9.43 -9.08
N LYS A 54 -9.38 9.24 -8.76
CA LYS A 54 -10.05 9.89 -7.65
C LYS A 54 -10.42 8.83 -6.63
N LEU A 55 -10.02 9.04 -5.39
CA LEU A 55 -10.37 8.18 -4.26
C LEU A 55 -11.39 8.88 -3.37
N LYS A 56 -12.34 8.12 -2.86
CA LYS A 56 -13.30 8.56 -1.86
C LYS A 56 -13.24 7.59 -0.69
N GLY A 57 -13.29 8.11 0.53
CA GLY A 57 -13.42 7.30 1.73
C GLY A 57 -14.84 6.77 1.91
N ALA A 58 -15.02 5.90 2.90
CA ALA A 58 -16.34 5.40 3.30
C ALA A 58 -17.31 6.52 3.69
N ASP A 59 -16.80 7.64 4.18
CA ASP A 59 -17.57 8.84 4.51
C ASP A 59 -17.91 9.72 3.28
N SER A 60 -17.64 9.22 2.07
CA SER A 60 -17.79 9.91 0.79
C SER A 60 -16.91 11.16 0.61
N LYS A 61 -16.00 11.45 1.55
CA LYS A 61 -15.06 12.56 1.40
C LYS A 61 -13.92 12.18 0.45
N PRO A 62 -13.38 13.14 -0.32
CA PRO A 62 -12.24 12.88 -1.18
C PRO A 62 -11.00 12.54 -0.34
N ILE A 63 -10.30 11.48 -0.72
CA ILE A 63 -8.99 11.15 -0.15
C ILE A 63 -7.92 11.83 -1.01
N LYS A 64 -6.99 12.52 -0.36
CA LYS A 64 -5.86 13.16 -1.05
C LYS A 64 -4.97 12.09 -1.68
N LEU A 65 -4.76 12.19 -2.99
CA LEU A 65 -3.86 11.31 -3.73
C LEU A 65 -2.54 12.04 -4.02
N TYR A 66 -1.42 11.40 -3.73
CA TYR A 66 -0.08 11.94 -3.98
C TYR A 66 0.52 11.41 -5.28
N GLY A 67 0.02 10.28 -5.76
CA GLY A 67 0.45 9.65 -7.00
C GLY A 67 0.33 8.14 -6.93
N LYS A 68 1.02 7.46 -7.85
CA LYS A 68 1.08 6.01 -7.91
C LYS A 68 2.51 5.49 -8.00
N LEU A 69 2.67 4.24 -7.60
CA LEU A 69 3.90 3.47 -7.62
C LEU A 69 3.69 2.22 -8.46
N ASN A 70 4.63 1.92 -9.35
CA ASN A 70 4.71 0.63 -10.01
C ASN A 70 5.86 -0.12 -9.35
N VAL A 71 5.56 -1.14 -8.56
CA VAL A 71 6.56 -1.82 -7.73
C VAL A 71 6.40 -3.33 -7.80
N SER A 72 7.51 -4.02 -7.58
CA SER A 72 7.52 -5.43 -7.26
C SER A 72 7.24 -5.62 -5.77
N ILE A 73 6.23 -6.40 -5.46
CA ILE A 73 5.88 -6.79 -4.10
C ILE A 73 6.24 -8.27 -3.94
N ILE A 74 6.97 -8.60 -2.88
CA ILE A 74 7.36 -9.96 -2.56
C ILE A 74 6.53 -10.45 -1.37
N PHE A 75 5.79 -11.53 -1.57
CA PHE A 75 5.04 -12.24 -0.54
C PHE A 75 5.66 -13.63 -0.35
N GLY A 76 6.39 -13.83 0.75
CA GLY A 76 7.11 -15.08 0.97
C GLY A 76 8.15 -15.34 -0.14
N ARG A 77 7.85 -16.29 -1.04
CA ARG A 77 8.71 -16.66 -2.18
C ARG A 77 8.20 -16.11 -3.52
N ASP A 78 6.98 -15.58 -3.55
CA ASP A 78 6.35 -15.10 -4.77
C ASP A 78 6.62 -13.60 -4.94
N GLN A 79 6.78 -13.18 -6.19
CA GLN A 79 6.94 -11.79 -6.56
C GLN A 79 5.88 -11.41 -7.58
N ILE A 80 5.15 -10.32 -7.30
CA ILE A 80 4.15 -9.76 -8.21
C ILE A 80 4.49 -8.31 -8.53
N HIS A 81 4.17 -7.87 -9.75
CA HIS A 81 4.28 -6.48 -10.12
C HIS A 81 2.90 -5.83 -9.98
N GLN A 82 2.80 -4.78 -9.18
CA GLN A 82 1.52 -4.14 -8.89
C GLN A 82 1.64 -2.61 -8.85
N GLN A 83 0.54 -1.97 -9.25
CA GLN A 83 0.35 -0.53 -9.07
C GLN A 83 -0.25 -0.26 -7.70
N ILE A 84 0.40 0.60 -6.91
CA ILE A 84 -0.08 1.03 -5.59
C ILE A 84 -0.35 2.54 -5.63
N LEU A 85 -1.51 2.97 -5.12
CA LEU A 85 -1.84 4.38 -4.99
C LEU A 85 -1.36 4.92 -3.64
N VAL A 86 -0.59 6.00 -3.66
CA VAL A 86 -0.09 6.65 -2.43
C VAL A 86 -1.04 7.77 -2.03
N CYS A 87 -1.69 7.64 -0.87
CA CYS A 87 -2.78 8.51 -0.47
C CYS A 87 -2.70 8.96 1.01
N GLY A 88 -3.46 10.01 1.33
CA GLY A 88 -3.54 10.65 2.64
C GLY A 88 -4.55 9.95 3.54
N ILE A 89 -4.22 8.72 3.90
CA ILE A 89 -4.98 7.85 4.79
C ILE A 89 -4.30 7.87 6.16
N GLU A 90 -5.04 8.27 7.18
CA GLU A 90 -4.49 8.55 8.52
C GLU A 90 -4.43 7.31 9.43
N SER A 91 -4.97 6.17 9.00
CA SER A 91 -4.89 4.91 9.73
C SER A 91 -3.70 4.06 9.27
N ASP A 92 -2.90 3.57 10.23
CA ASP A 92 -1.77 2.63 10.04
C ASP A 92 -2.20 1.19 9.67
N GLY A 93 -3.27 1.11 8.91
CA GLY A 93 -3.97 -0.08 8.47
C GLY A 93 -5.21 0.47 7.78
N ILE A 94 -5.26 0.34 6.47
CA ILE A 94 -6.30 1.02 5.68
C ILE A 94 -7.59 0.24 5.87
N LEU A 95 -8.59 0.86 6.49
CA LEU A 95 -9.98 0.44 6.35
C LEU A 95 -10.56 1.09 5.09
N VAL A 96 -11.28 0.25 4.34
CA VAL A 96 -12.09 0.40 3.11
C VAL A 96 -11.39 0.57 1.76
#